data_AF-A0AAQ0QAX9-F1
#
_entry.id   AF-A0AAQ0QAX9-F1
#
_cell.length_a   1.000
_cell.length_b   1.000
_cell.length_c   1.000
_cell.angle_alpha   90.00
_cell.angle_beta   90.00
_cell.angle_gamma   90.00
#
_symmetry.space_group_name_H-M   'P 1'
#
loop_
_entity.id
_entity.type
_entity.pdbx_description
1 polymer ?
#
loop_
_entity_poly.entity_id
_entity_poly.type
_entity_poly.pdbx_seq_one_letter_code
_entity_poly.pdbx_strand_id
1 'polypeptide(L)'
;MEMKFCQSCGMPLTNEVLGTNADGTPNEDYCIYCYKDGKFTQDMTMEQMIEHCAQFTDEINRNSGQNLTVEQMKEQMRQFFPHLKRWKNDIISNEILYILLPDYAAHEIVYLSQAIASDEFALKENPKYVNKAVAPTMEPVKSIGGFRTLPDYSFETMPDDYAALVLIGGFGWSTPVAEQVVPIVKKAIEKGKTVGAICNAASFMAKHGFLNAVKHTGNGLDQLKIWGGENYTNPEGYIHAQAVSDGCIVTANGSATLEFAKELLTLLENDTPERIEMYYQFNKQGFCNLFSIE
;
A
#
# COMPACT_ATOMS: atom_id res chain seq x y z
N MET A 1 -34.43 -21.02 3.12
CA MET A 1 -33.16 -21.29 2.43
C MET A 1 -32.51 -19.95 2.20
N GLU A 2 -31.27 -19.77 2.66
CA GLU A 2 -30.53 -18.53 2.45
C GLU A 2 -30.22 -18.39 0.95
N MET A 3 -30.55 -17.25 0.36
CA MET A 3 -30.30 -17.00 -1.07
C MET A 3 -28.82 -16.75 -1.27
N LYS A 4 -28.13 -17.65 -1.98
CA LYS A 4 -26.70 -17.53 -2.29
C LYS A 4 -26.52 -16.68 -3.55
N PHE A 5 -25.44 -15.92 -3.61
CA PHE A 5 -25.07 -15.07 -4.75
C PHE A 5 -23.69 -15.45 -5.27
N CYS A 6 -23.51 -15.33 -6.58
CA CYS A 6 -22.24 -15.51 -7.26
C CYS A 6 -21.22 -14.53 -6.69
N GLN A 7 -20.13 -15.06 -6.16
CA GLN A 7 -19.02 -14.33 -5.53
C GLN A 7 -18.11 -13.61 -6.55
N SER A 8 -18.62 -13.37 -7.76
CA SER A 8 -18.00 -12.59 -8.84
C SER A 8 -18.97 -11.54 -9.41
N CYS A 9 -20.17 -11.91 -9.85
CA CYS A 9 -21.08 -10.95 -10.50
C CYS A 9 -22.30 -10.55 -9.64
N GLY A 10 -22.43 -11.13 -8.43
CA GLY A 10 -23.58 -10.88 -7.56
C GLY A 10 -24.90 -11.50 -8.02
N MET A 11 -24.91 -12.30 -9.10
CA MET A 11 -26.10 -12.97 -9.61
C MET A 11 -26.60 -14.04 -8.61
N PRO A 12 -27.92 -14.16 -8.33
CA PRO A 12 -28.47 -15.24 -7.53
C PRO A 12 -28.09 -16.61 -8.08
N LEU A 13 -27.63 -17.52 -7.21
CA LEU A 13 -27.26 -18.88 -7.58
C LEU A 13 -28.42 -19.85 -7.40
N THR A 14 -28.65 -20.65 -8.44
CA THR A 14 -29.50 -21.85 -8.41
C THR A 14 -28.68 -23.03 -8.91
N ASN A 15 -29.16 -24.26 -8.66
CA ASN A 15 -28.47 -25.48 -9.11
C ASN A 15 -28.28 -25.56 -10.64
N GLU A 16 -29.03 -24.77 -11.42
CA GLU A 16 -28.98 -24.76 -12.89
C GLU A 16 -27.87 -23.85 -13.44
N VAL A 17 -27.36 -22.92 -12.63
CA VAL A 17 -26.43 -21.88 -13.07
C VAL A 17 -25.08 -21.94 -12.35
N LEU A 18 -24.74 -23.04 -11.68
CA LEU A 18 -23.45 -23.20 -10.99
C LEU A 18 -22.30 -23.35 -11.98
N GLY A 19 -21.15 -22.76 -11.65
CA GLY A 19 -19.89 -22.95 -12.37
C GLY A 19 -19.32 -24.36 -12.19
N THR A 20 -18.17 -24.63 -12.82
CA THR A 20 -17.48 -25.93 -12.70
C THR A 20 -16.06 -25.79 -12.17
N ASN A 21 -15.70 -26.67 -11.23
CA ASN A 21 -14.33 -26.84 -10.74
C ASN A 21 -13.47 -27.58 -11.78
N ALA A 22 -12.15 -27.64 -11.56
CA ALA A 22 -11.22 -28.33 -12.48
C ALA A 22 -11.49 -29.84 -12.61
N ASP A 23 -12.10 -30.45 -11.60
CA ASP A 23 -12.52 -31.86 -11.60
C ASP A 23 -13.92 -32.10 -12.20
N GLY A 24 -14.56 -31.04 -12.72
CA GLY A 24 -15.90 -31.08 -13.32
C GLY A 24 -17.05 -31.02 -12.32
N THR A 25 -16.79 -30.94 -11.01
CA THR A 25 -17.86 -30.79 -10.00
C THR A 25 -18.46 -29.38 -10.01
N PRO A 26 -19.73 -29.19 -9.61
CA PRO A 26 -20.32 -27.86 -9.49
C PRO A 26 -19.60 -26.97 -8.47
N ASN A 27 -19.45 -25.69 -8.78
CA ASN A 27 -18.89 -24.69 -7.88
C ASN A 27 -20.02 -23.92 -7.17
N GLU A 28 -20.04 -23.95 -5.84
CA GLU A 28 -21.09 -23.30 -5.04
C GLU A 28 -20.92 -21.79 -4.87
N ASP A 29 -19.75 -21.24 -5.22
CA ASP A 29 -19.44 -19.82 -5.04
C ASP A 29 -19.68 -19.00 -6.32
N TYR A 30 -19.54 -19.61 -7.50
CA TYR A 30 -19.54 -18.90 -8.77
C TYR A 30 -20.55 -19.46 -9.76
N CYS A 31 -21.11 -18.61 -10.60
CA CYS A 31 -22.02 -19.04 -11.66
C CYS A 31 -21.28 -19.53 -12.91
N ILE A 32 -21.99 -20.25 -13.77
CA ILE A 32 -21.51 -20.83 -15.03
C ILE A 32 -20.91 -19.80 -16.00
N TYR A 33 -21.37 -18.55 -15.91
CA TYR A 33 -20.87 -17.47 -16.74
C TYR A 33 -19.54 -16.91 -16.25
N CYS A 34 -19.27 -16.98 -14.94
CA CYS A 34 -18.05 -16.42 -14.35
C CYS A 34 -16.93 -17.46 -14.20
N TYR A 35 -17.25 -18.71 -13.91
CA TYR A 35 -16.24 -19.72 -13.55
C TYR A 35 -16.53 -21.08 -14.17
N LYS A 36 -15.57 -21.59 -14.94
CA LYS A 36 -15.70 -22.85 -15.66
C LYS A 36 -14.36 -23.57 -15.72
N ASP A 37 -14.39 -24.88 -15.48
CA ASP A 37 -13.23 -25.79 -15.54
C ASP A 37 -12.08 -25.32 -14.63
N GLY A 38 -12.41 -24.81 -13.43
CA GLY A 38 -11.43 -24.37 -12.44
C GLY A 38 -10.81 -22.99 -12.70
N LYS A 39 -11.34 -22.21 -13.64
CA LYS A 39 -10.83 -20.87 -13.99
C LYS A 39 -11.96 -19.88 -14.25
N PHE A 40 -11.65 -18.59 -14.06
CA PHE A 40 -12.55 -17.54 -14.51
C PHE A 40 -12.61 -17.51 -16.04
N THR A 41 -13.82 -17.32 -16.58
CA THR A 41 -14.08 -17.30 -18.02
C THR A 41 -13.55 -16.03 -18.69
N GLN A 42 -13.36 -14.97 -17.92
CA GLN A 42 -12.89 -13.67 -18.38
C GLN A 42 -11.92 -13.06 -17.35
N ASP A 43 -10.81 -12.52 -17.86
CA ASP A 43 -9.85 -11.71 -17.12
C ASP A 43 -10.27 -10.24 -17.26
N MET A 44 -10.81 -9.66 -16.19
CA MET A 44 -11.34 -8.30 -16.17
C MET A 44 -11.32 -7.71 -14.77
N THR A 45 -11.25 -6.37 -14.68
CA THR A 45 -11.31 -5.63 -13.42
C THR A 45 -12.73 -5.62 -12.85
N MET A 46 -12.87 -5.28 -11.56
CA MET A 46 -14.18 -5.11 -10.93
C MET A 46 -15.04 -4.06 -11.67
N GLU A 47 -14.47 -2.92 -12.07
CA GLU A 47 -15.22 -1.88 -12.80
C GLU A 47 -15.69 -2.38 -14.19
N GLN A 48 -14.88 -3.18 -14.88
CA GLN A 48 -15.29 -3.82 -16.13
C GLN A 48 -16.42 -4.84 -15.91
N MET A 49 -16.39 -5.58 -14.80
CA MET A 49 -17.51 -6.46 -14.42
C MET A 49 -18.78 -5.64 -14.11
N ILE A 50 -18.66 -4.51 -13.43
CA ILE A 50 -19.79 -3.61 -13.14
C ILE A 50 -20.41 -3.11 -14.45
N GLU A 51 -19.58 -2.64 -15.39
CA GLU A 51 -20.05 -2.19 -16.70
C GLU A 51 -20.75 -3.33 -17.47
N HIS A 52 -20.20 -4.55 -17.41
CA HIS A 52 -20.82 -5.71 -18.03
C HIS A 52 -22.17 -6.08 -17.39
N CYS A 53 -22.24 -6.15 -16.06
CA CYS A 53 -23.48 -6.48 -15.34
C CYS A 53 -24.56 -5.39 -15.53
N ALA A 54 -24.17 -4.13 -15.67
CA ALA A 54 -25.09 -3.01 -15.89
C ALA A 54 -25.81 -3.08 -17.25
N GLN A 55 -25.33 -3.89 -18.20
CA GLN A 55 -26.04 -4.16 -19.45
C GLN A 55 -27.35 -4.94 -19.22
N PHE A 56 -27.49 -5.59 -18.06
CA PHE A 56 -28.65 -6.41 -17.68
C PHE A 56 -29.60 -5.70 -16.71
N THR A 57 -29.47 -4.38 -16.49
CA THR A 57 -30.31 -3.62 -15.54
C THR A 57 -31.81 -3.83 -15.74
N ASP A 58 -32.30 -3.87 -16.98
CA ASP A 58 -33.73 -4.07 -17.27
C ASP A 58 -34.23 -5.45 -16.84
N GLU A 59 -33.39 -6.48 -16.93
CA GLU A 59 -33.71 -7.83 -16.47
C GLU A 59 -33.64 -7.93 -14.95
N ILE A 60 -32.62 -7.31 -14.34
CA ILE A 60 -32.48 -7.24 -12.89
C ILE A 60 -33.69 -6.53 -12.27
N ASN A 61 -34.12 -5.40 -12.83
CA ASN A 61 -35.31 -4.66 -12.40
C ASN A 61 -36.57 -5.55 -12.49
N ARG A 62 -36.78 -6.25 -13.61
CA ARG A 62 -37.91 -7.17 -13.79
C ARG A 62 -37.93 -8.29 -12.75
N ASN A 63 -36.77 -8.88 -12.43
CA ASN A 63 -36.68 -10.02 -11.53
C ASN A 63 -36.71 -9.62 -10.03
N SER A 64 -36.25 -8.41 -9.70
CA SER A 64 -36.21 -7.91 -8.31
C SER A 64 -37.43 -7.06 -7.93
N GLY A 65 -38.24 -6.65 -8.91
CA GLY A 65 -39.33 -5.69 -8.71
C GLY A 65 -38.85 -4.25 -8.49
N GLN A 66 -37.59 -3.96 -8.82
CA GLN A 66 -37.01 -2.62 -8.74
C GLN A 66 -37.17 -1.84 -10.05
N ASN A 67 -36.89 -0.54 -10.00
CA ASN A 67 -36.90 0.34 -11.17
C ASN A 67 -35.71 1.31 -11.10
N LEU A 68 -34.50 0.76 -11.14
CA LEU A 68 -33.25 1.51 -11.08
C LEU A 68 -32.80 1.91 -12.48
N THR A 69 -32.17 3.08 -12.61
CA THR A 69 -31.43 3.43 -13.81
C THR A 69 -30.12 2.62 -13.89
N VAL A 70 -29.51 2.56 -15.07
CA VAL A 70 -28.20 1.92 -15.27
C VAL A 70 -27.15 2.50 -14.31
N GLU A 71 -27.10 3.82 -14.14
CA GLU A 71 -26.14 4.47 -13.24
C GLU A 71 -26.42 4.17 -11.76
N GLN A 72 -27.68 4.11 -11.34
CA GLN A 72 -28.04 3.69 -9.98
C GLN A 72 -27.67 2.23 -9.71
N MET A 73 -27.80 1.36 -10.73
CA MET A 73 -27.40 -0.04 -10.63
C MET A 73 -25.87 -0.17 -10.49
N LYS A 74 -25.10 0.57 -11.30
CA LYS A 74 -23.64 0.61 -11.18
C LYS A 74 -23.21 1.05 -9.79
N GLU A 75 -23.85 2.08 -9.22
CA GLU A 75 -23.54 2.54 -7.87
C GLU A 75 -23.80 1.47 -6.81
N GLN A 76 -24.92 0.75 -6.89
CA GLN A 76 -25.18 -0.38 -5.98
C GLN A 76 -24.16 -1.51 -6.15
N MET A 77 -23.76 -1.82 -7.40
CA MET A 77 -22.74 -2.82 -7.66
C MET A 77 -21.37 -2.38 -7.11
N ARG A 78 -21.00 -1.10 -7.21
CA ARG A 78 -19.77 -0.55 -6.61
C ARG A 78 -19.75 -0.69 -5.09
N GLN A 79 -20.92 -0.63 -4.43
CA GLN A 79 -21.03 -0.87 -3.00
C GLN A 79 -20.99 -2.36 -2.64
N PHE A 80 -21.55 -3.22 -3.49
CA PHE A 80 -21.70 -4.65 -3.19
C PHE A 80 -20.51 -5.52 -3.62
N PHE A 81 -19.98 -5.32 -4.83
CA PHE A 81 -18.93 -6.15 -5.42
C PHE A 81 -17.65 -6.24 -4.57
N PRO A 82 -17.18 -5.17 -3.89
CA PRO A 82 -16.01 -5.23 -3.02
C PRO A 82 -16.11 -6.29 -1.90
N HIS A 83 -17.32 -6.75 -1.56
CA HIS A 83 -17.54 -7.79 -0.54
C HIS A 83 -17.54 -9.22 -1.09
N LEU A 84 -17.50 -9.39 -2.42
CA LEU A 84 -17.52 -10.71 -3.07
C LEU A 84 -16.12 -11.33 -3.12
N LYS A 85 -16.00 -12.65 -2.95
CA LYS A 85 -14.69 -13.34 -2.87
C LYS A 85 -13.72 -13.01 -4.02
N ARG A 86 -14.21 -12.81 -5.25
CA ARG A 86 -13.35 -12.45 -6.39
C ARG A 86 -12.70 -11.07 -6.23
N TRP A 87 -13.43 -10.10 -5.68
CA TRP A 87 -13.02 -8.69 -5.64
C TRP A 87 -12.59 -8.23 -4.25
N LYS A 88 -12.84 -9.02 -3.21
CA LYS A 88 -12.46 -8.71 -1.83
C LYS A 88 -10.96 -8.46 -1.66
N ASN A 89 -10.14 -8.99 -2.57
CA ASN A 89 -8.69 -8.76 -2.61
C ASN A 89 -8.26 -7.69 -3.64
N ASP A 90 -9.19 -7.17 -4.46
CA ASP A 90 -8.95 -6.08 -5.42
C ASP A 90 -9.31 -4.70 -4.85
N ILE A 91 -9.91 -4.65 -3.65
CA ILE A 91 -9.77 -3.45 -2.81
C ILE A 91 -8.30 -3.46 -2.36
N ILE A 92 -7.43 -2.77 -3.09
CA ILE A 92 -6.09 -2.46 -2.58
C ILE A 92 -6.32 -1.84 -1.21
N SER A 93 -5.87 -2.51 -0.16
CA SER A 93 -5.84 -1.94 1.17
C SER A 93 -5.12 -0.60 1.05
N ASN A 94 -5.83 0.48 1.37
CA ASN A 94 -5.31 1.83 1.26
C ASN A 94 -4.37 2.18 2.43
N GLU A 95 -3.86 1.17 3.12
CA GLU A 95 -2.99 1.34 4.27
C GLU A 95 -1.53 1.52 3.82
N ILE A 96 -0.86 2.48 4.44
CA ILE A 96 0.59 2.65 4.40
C ILE A 96 1.12 2.12 5.74
N LEU A 97 1.87 1.03 5.67
CA LEU A 97 2.39 0.34 6.84
C LEU A 97 3.78 0.86 7.20
N TYR A 98 3.92 1.47 8.37
CA TYR A 98 5.19 1.98 8.88
C TYR A 98 5.82 0.96 9.81
N ILE A 99 6.93 0.33 9.40
CA ILE A 99 7.69 -0.58 10.27
C ILE A 99 8.49 0.23 11.29
N LEU A 100 8.13 0.08 12.56
CA LEU A 100 8.77 0.72 13.70
C LEU A 100 9.48 -0.33 14.57
N LEU A 101 10.80 -0.32 14.53
CA LEU A 101 11.63 -1.10 15.46
C LEU A 101 11.89 -0.30 16.74
N PRO A 102 12.30 -0.95 17.86
CA PRO A 102 12.76 -0.22 19.04
C PRO A 102 13.81 0.83 18.70
N ASP A 103 13.71 2.00 19.33
CA ASP A 103 14.54 3.17 19.08
C ASP A 103 14.44 3.67 17.62
N TYR A 104 13.21 3.74 17.09
CA TYR A 104 12.94 4.34 15.79
C TYR A 104 13.09 5.87 15.80
N ALA A 105 13.45 6.44 14.65
CA ALA A 105 13.62 7.87 14.42
C ALA A 105 12.27 8.54 14.08
N ALA A 106 11.57 9.07 15.08
CA ALA A 106 10.22 9.60 14.89
C ALA A 106 10.11 10.75 13.86
N HIS A 107 11.18 11.54 13.68
CA HIS A 107 11.20 12.65 12.71
C HIS A 107 11.16 12.19 11.25
N GLU A 108 11.44 10.91 10.97
CA GLU A 108 11.45 10.36 9.61
C GLU A 108 10.04 10.00 9.09
N ILE A 109 9.03 10.10 9.96
CA ILE A 109 7.63 9.73 9.65
C ILE A 109 6.79 10.95 9.28
N VAL A 110 7.07 12.08 9.92
CA VAL A 110 6.08 13.14 10.15
C VAL A 110 5.55 13.81 8.89
N TYR A 111 6.40 14.08 7.89
CA TYR A 111 5.95 14.76 6.68
C TYR A 111 5.07 13.86 5.80
N LEU A 112 5.46 12.59 5.64
CA LEU A 112 4.65 11.64 4.89
C LEU A 112 3.30 11.43 5.59
N SER A 113 3.30 11.08 6.87
CA SER A 113 2.06 10.77 7.58
C SER A 113 1.10 11.96 7.65
N GLN A 114 1.62 13.19 7.80
CA GLN A 114 0.83 14.41 7.78
C GLN A 114 0.18 14.63 6.41
N ALA A 115 0.93 14.54 5.31
CA ALA A 115 0.42 14.75 3.95
C ALA A 115 -0.62 13.70 3.52
N ILE A 116 -0.56 12.51 4.11
CA ILE A 116 -1.60 11.48 3.96
C ILE A 116 -2.88 11.89 4.69
N ALA A 117 -2.77 12.31 5.96
CA ALA A 117 -3.91 12.49 6.86
C ALA A 117 -4.61 13.86 6.77
N SER A 118 -3.92 14.92 6.39
CA SER A 118 -4.44 16.29 6.39
C SER A 118 -4.14 17.04 5.10
N ASP A 119 -4.89 18.10 4.87
CA ASP A 119 -4.53 19.18 3.96
C ASP A 119 -4.09 20.42 4.76
N GLU A 120 -4.08 21.58 4.11
CA GLU A 120 -3.69 22.87 4.68
C GLU A 120 -4.72 23.46 5.67
N PHE A 121 -5.93 22.90 5.73
CA PHE A 121 -7.03 23.40 6.57
C PHE A 121 -7.44 22.42 7.67
N ALA A 122 -7.51 21.12 7.37
CA ALA A 122 -8.07 20.12 8.25
C ALA A 122 -7.56 18.70 7.97
N LEU A 123 -8.00 17.75 8.80
CA LEU A 123 -7.94 16.32 8.44
C LEU A 123 -8.80 16.07 7.21
N LYS A 124 -8.29 15.25 6.29
CA LYS A 124 -9.05 14.83 5.11
C LYS A 124 -10.21 13.95 5.57
N GLU A 125 -11.42 14.27 5.11
CA GLU A 125 -12.61 13.46 5.41
C GLU A 125 -12.53 12.08 4.75
N ASN A 126 -12.01 12.04 3.51
CA ASN A 126 -11.86 10.82 2.71
C ASN A 126 -10.41 10.73 2.19
N PRO A 127 -9.41 10.41 3.03
CA PRO A 127 -8.04 10.32 2.58
C PRO A 127 -7.85 9.13 1.63
N LYS A 128 -7.05 9.31 0.57
CA LYS A 128 -6.71 8.23 -0.38
C LYS A 128 -6.05 7.05 0.32
N TYR A 129 -5.23 7.34 1.35
CA TYR A 129 -4.52 6.35 2.15
C TYR A 129 -4.69 6.58 3.64
N VAL A 130 -4.44 5.55 4.45
CA VAL A 130 -4.46 5.59 5.91
C VAL A 130 -3.12 5.14 6.47
N ASN A 131 -2.60 5.86 7.46
CA ASN A 131 -1.33 5.51 8.10
C ASN A 131 -1.54 4.43 9.17
N LYS A 132 -0.69 3.41 9.18
CA LYS A 132 -0.72 2.32 10.17
C LYS A 132 0.66 2.02 10.72
N ALA A 133 0.80 2.03 12.04
CA ALA A 133 2.04 1.65 12.71
C ALA A 133 2.13 0.14 12.87
N VAL A 134 3.25 -0.45 12.45
CA VAL A 134 3.54 -1.88 12.59
C VAL A 134 4.81 -2.06 13.41
N ALA A 135 4.76 -2.89 14.45
CA ALA A 135 5.89 -3.16 15.33
C ALA A 135 6.09 -4.67 15.55
N PRO A 136 7.18 -5.11 16.21
CA PRO A 136 7.41 -6.55 16.43
C PRO A 136 6.29 -7.24 17.22
N THR A 137 5.68 -6.54 18.19
CA THR A 137 4.56 -7.02 19.01
C THR A 137 3.53 -5.90 19.15
N MET A 138 2.40 -6.16 19.82
CA MET A 138 1.40 -5.12 20.15
C MET A 138 1.82 -4.21 21.32
N GLU A 139 2.98 -4.46 21.94
CA GLU A 139 3.48 -3.62 23.02
C GLU A 139 3.97 -2.26 22.50
N PRO A 140 3.82 -1.16 23.29
CA PRO A 140 4.24 0.16 22.83
C PRO A 140 5.74 0.22 22.48
N VAL A 141 6.04 0.59 21.23
CA VAL A 141 7.41 0.76 20.74
C VAL A 141 7.91 2.17 21.06
N LYS A 142 9.13 2.26 21.61
CA LYS A 142 9.75 3.51 22.04
C LYS A 142 10.60 4.10 20.90
N SER A 143 10.45 5.39 20.63
CA SER A 143 11.30 6.15 19.71
C SER A 143 12.60 6.62 20.38
N ILE A 144 13.60 7.03 19.57
CA ILE A 144 14.84 7.66 20.05
C ILE A 144 14.53 8.86 20.97
N GLY A 145 13.51 9.65 20.64
CA GLY A 145 13.08 10.81 21.41
C GLY A 145 12.32 10.47 22.69
N GLY A 146 12.05 9.20 22.98
CA GLY A 146 11.38 8.75 24.20
C GLY A 146 9.86 8.63 24.12
N PHE A 147 9.25 9.01 23.00
CA PHE A 147 7.81 8.80 22.77
C PHE A 147 7.51 7.32 22.60
N ARG A 148 6.31 6.90 23.01
CA ARG A 148 5.82 5.53 22.86
C ARG A 148 4.66 5.51 21.89
N THR A 149 4.76 4.68 20.86
CA THR A 149 3.69 4.47 19.88
C THR A 149 3.04 3.12 20.18
N LEU A 150 1.72 3.13 20.36
CA LEU A 150 0.93 1.90 20.35
C LEU A 150 0.75 1.49 18.87
N PRO A 151 1.21 0.29 18.47
CA PRO A 151 1.08 -0.15 17.09
C PRO A 151 -0.37 -0.52 16.75
N ASP A 152 -0.74 -0.34 15.47
CA ASP A 152 -1.99 -0.86 14.90
C ASP A 152 -1.88 -2.37 14.68
N TYR A 153 -0.70 -2.85 14.27
CA TYR A 153 -0.42 -4.25 13.98
C TYR A 153 0.92 -4.71 14.55
N SER A 154 1.01 -6.00 14.88
CA SER A 154 2.29 -6.68 15.04
C SER A 154 2.75 -7.27 13.70
N PHE A 155 3.97 -7.81 13.64
CA PHE A 155 4.42 -8.59 12.49
C PHE A 155 3.56 -9.83 12.20
N GLU A 156 2.84 -10.34 13.21
CA GLU A 156 1.93 -11.47 13.07
C GLU A 156 0.53 -11.07 12.59
N THR A 157 0.08 -9.85 12.91
CA THR A 157 -1.30 -9.40 12.64
C THR A 157 -1.43 -8.43 11.48
N MET A 158 -0.31 -7.94 10.92
CA MET A 158 -0.33 -7.04 9.77
C MET A 158 -1.01 -7.70 8.55
N PRO A 159 -1.76 -6.93 7.74
CA PRO A 159 -2.42 -7.48 6.57
C PRO A 159 -1.42 -7.85 5.46
N ASP A 160 -1.83 -8.79 4.62
CA ASP A 160 -1.06 -9.28 3.48
C ASP A 160 -1.17 -8.39 2.23
N ASP A 161 -2.12 -7.46 2.26
CA ASP A 161 -2.37 -6.45 1.25
C ASP A 161 -2.36 -5.05 1.90
N TYR A 162 -1.71 -4.12 1.22
CA TYR A 162 -1.48 -2.72 1.62
C TYR A 162 -0.93 -1.95 0.41
N ALA A 163 -0.97 -0.62 0.48
CA ALA A 163 -0.50 0.26 -0.59
C ALA A 163 1.02 0.41 -0.58
N ALA A 164 1.61 0.59 0.61
CA ALA A 164 3.05 0.74 0.76
C ALA A 164 3.58 0.17 2.09
N LEU A 165 4.85 -0.21 2.06
CA LEU A 165 5.65 -0.58 3.24
C LEU A 165 6.76 0.46 3.44
N VAL A 166 6.73 1.18 4.55
CA VAL A 166 7.69 2.24 4.88
C VAL A 166 8.54 1.80 6.06
N LEU A 167 9.82 1.58 5.82
CA LEU A 167 10.82 1.19 6.82
C LEU A 167 11.46 2.46 7.41
N ILE A 168 11.12 2.75 8.66
CA ILE A 168 11.61 3.93 9.37
C ILE A 168 12.95 3.61 10.01
N GLY A 169 13.90 4.54 9.95
CA GLY A 169 15.21 4.40 10.55
C GLY A 169 15.18 4.34 12.07
N GLY A 170 16.35 4.15 12.66
CA GLY A 170 16.50 3.94 14.09
C GLY A 170 17.63 2.98 14.42
N PHE A 171 17.80 2.70 15.71
CA PHE A 171 18.85 1.78 16.17
C PHE A 171 18.41 0.31 16.19
N GLY A 172 17.11 0.02 16.12
CA GLY A 172 16.61 -1.36 16.09
C GLY A 172 17.09 -2.22 14.92
N TRP A 173 17.50 -1.61 13.79
CA TRP A 173 17.98 -2.30 12.59
C TRP A 173 19.29 -3.09 12.75
N SER A 174 20.08 -2.78 13.78
CA SER A 174 21.31 -3.53 14.11
C SER A 174 21.07 -4.67 15.09
N THR A 175 19.83 -4.89 15.54
CA THR A 175 19.48 -5.89 16.54
C THR A 175 18.82 -7.13 15.89
N PRO A 176 18.80 -8.30 16.56
CA PRO A 176 18.22 -9.51 15.99
C PRO A 176 16.74 -9.42 15.59
N VAL A 177 15.97 -8.49 16.16
CA VAL A 177 14.55 -8.32 15.82
C VAL A 177 14.35 -7.90 14.37
N ALA A 178 15.32 -7.19 13.79
CA ALA A 178 15.27 -6.71 12.40
C ALA A 178 15.22 -7.85 11.39
N GLU A 179 15.76 -9.03 11.72
CA GLU A 179 15.74 -10.20 10.84
C GLU A 179 14.31 -10.70 10.56
N GLN A 180 13.35 -10.41 11.46
CA GLN A 180 11.93 -10.73 11.24
C GLN A 180 11.31 -9.89 10.10
N VAL A 181 11.93 -8.76 9.74
CA VAL A 181 11.47 -7.86 8.67
C VAL A 181 11.91 -8.33 7.28
N VAL A 182 12.93 -9.19 7.18
CA VAL A 182 13.43 -9.74 5.90
C VAL A 182 12.34 -10.39 5.06
N PRO A 183 11.52 -11.35 5.57
CA PRO A 183 10.45 -11.95 4.77
C PRO A 183 9.35 -10.95 4.40
N ILE A 184 9.10 -9.93 5.23
CA ILE A 184 8.09 -8.89 4.98
C ILE A 184 8.51 -8.05 3.77
N VAL A 185 9.75 -7.54 3.78
CA VAL A 185 10.31 -6.73 2.69
C VAL A 185 10.42 -7.53 1.41
N LYS A 186 10.92 -8.76 1.48
CA LYS A 186 11.04 -9.64 0.32
C LYS A 186 9.67 -9.84 -0.35
N LYS A 187 8.63 -10.16 0.43
CA LYS A 187 7.26 -10.33 -0.06
C LYS A 187 6.71 -9.04 -0.68
N ALA A 188 6.99 -7.87 -0.09
CA ALA A 188 6.56 -6.58 -0.62
C ALA A 188 7.18 -6.31 -2.01
N ILE A 189 8.50 -6.51 -2.15
CA ILE A 189 9.21 -6.33 -3.42
C ILE A 189 8.72 -7.33 -4.48
N GLU A 190 8.57 -8.61 -4.13
CA GLU A 190 8.09 -9.66 -5.04
C GLU A 190 6.67 -9.38 -5.56
N LYS A 191 5.82 -8.77 -4.72
CA LYS A 191 4.47 -8.33 -5.09
C LYS A 191 4.43 -6.97 -5.82
N GLY A 192 5.58 -6.34 -6.05
CA GLY A 192 5.66 -5.02 -6.68
C GLY A 192 5.05 -3.89 -5.85
N LYS A 193 4.96 -4.05 -4.52
CA LYS A 193 4.47 -3.00 -3.62
C LYS A 193 5.48 -1.85 -3.53
N THR A 194 4.98 -0.64 -3.26
CA THR A 194 5.83 0.50 -2.95
C THR A 194 6.57 0.26 -1.63
N VAL A 195 7.89 0.33 -1.65
CA VAL A 195 8.75 0.17 -0.47
C VAL A 195 9.60 1.42 -0.27
N GLY A 196 9.41 2.10 0.85
CA GLY A 196 10.25 3.21 1.28
C GLY A 196 11.22 2.76 2.37
N ALA A 197 12.50 3.14 2.30
CA ALA A 197 13.47 2.89 3.37
C ALA A 197 14.38 4.10 3.61
N ILE A 198 14.39 4.61 4.84
CA ILE A 198 15.14 5.81 5.22
C ILE A 198 16.18 5.51 6.31
N CYS A 199 17.32 6.20 6.26
CA CYS A 199 18.38 6.13 7.27
C CYS A 199 18.93 4.69 7.43
N ASN A 200 19.03 4.16 8.64
CA ASN A 200 19.53 2.79 8.87
C ASN A 200 18.65 1.71 8.23
N ALA A 201 17.39 2.00 7.91
CA ALA A 201 16.57 1.06 7.15
C ALA A 201 17.11 0.87 5.73
N ALA A 202 17.66 1.91 5.09
CA ALA A 202 18.34 1.77 3.79
C ALA A 202 19.61 0.90 3.92
N SER A 203 20.36 1.03 5.02
CA SER A 203 21.51 0.15 5.31
C SER A 203 21.08 -1.31 5.53
N PHE A 204 19.93 -1.54 6.16
CA PHE A 204 19.32 -2.87 6.26
C PHE A 204 18.92 -3.41 4.88
N MET A 205 18.35 -2.59 4.00
CA MET A 205 18.05 -2.99 2.62
C MET A 205 19.31 -3.43 1.86
N ALA A 206 20.44 -2.72 2.04
CA ALA A 206 21.73 -3.11 1.48
C ALA A 206 22.26 -4.43 2.07
N LYS A 207 22.18 -4.60 3.40
CA LYS A 207 22.59 -5.84 4.12
C LYS A 207 21.96 -7.10 3.56
N HIS A 208 20.71 -7.01 3.10
CA HIS A 208 19.96 -8.15 2.57
C HIS A 208 19.86 -8.16 1.03
N GLY A 209 20.64 -7.31 0.34
CA GLY A 209 20.74 -7.30 -1.12
C GLY A 209 19.52 -6.72 -1.85
N PHE A 210 18.58 -6.11 -1.13
CA PHE A 210 17.35 -5.56 -1.70
C PHE A 210 17.58 -4.32 -2.59
N LEU A 211 18.76 -3.70 -2.51
CA LEU A 211 19.14 -2.54 -3.33
C LEU A 211 19.95 -2.93 -4.58
N ASN A 212 20.21 -4.21 -4.81
CA ASN A 212 21.16 -4.65 -5.85
C ASN A 212 20.65 -4.46 -7.28
N ALA A 213 19.35 -4.23 -7.47
CA ALA A 213 18.73 -4.10 -8.79
C ALA A 213 18.18 -2.68 -9.07
N VAL A 214 18.38 -1.73 -8.15
CA VAL A 214 17.80 -0.38 -8.24
C VAL A 214 18.84 0.69 -7.92
N LYS A 215 18.65 1.89 -8.48
CA LYS A 215 19.33 3.10 -8.02
C LYS A 215 18.83 3.44 -6.62
N HIS A 216 19.73 3.88 -5.76
CA HIS A 216 19.42 4.10 -4.36
C HIS A 216 20.35 5.12 -3.70
N THR A 217 19.97 5.57 -2.51
CA THR A 217 20.81 6.35 -1.60
C THR A 217 20.68 5.80 -0.18
N GLY A 218 21.31 6.47 0.78
CA GLY A 218 21.29 6.17 2.22
C GLY A 218 22.16 7.18 2.95
N ASN A 219 22.45 6.95 4.23
CA ASN A 219 23.31 7.85 5.02
C ASN A 219 24.73 8.02 4.46
N GLY A 220 25.17 7.12 3.60
CA GLY A 220 26.42 7.22 2.85
C GLY A 220 26.79 5.89 2.23
N LEU A 221 27.45 5.93 1.07
CA LEU A 221 27.88 4.72 0.36
C LEU A 221 28.74 3.79 1.24
N ASP A 222 29.66 4.35 2.01
CA ASP A 222 30.53 3.54 2.89
C ASP A 222 29.73 2.83 3.99
N GLN A 223 28.68 3.45 4.52
CA GLN A 223 27.82 2.79 5.50
C GLN A 223 27.05 1.62 4.86
N LEU A 224 26.54 1.79 3.63
CA LEU A 224 25.88 0.72 2.88
C LEU A 224 26.85 -0.44 2.59
N LYS A 225 28.11 -0.14 2.24
CA LYS A 225 29.15 -1.17 2.06
C LYS A 225 29.48 -1.91 3.35
N ILE A 226 29.59 -1.21 4.48
CA ILE A 226 29.88 -1.80 5.79
C ILE A 226 28.74 -2.73 6.23
N TRP A 227 27.49 -2.29 6.11
CA TRP A 227 26.32 -3.10 6.50
C TRP A 227 26.05 -4.22 5.49
N GLY A 228 26.23 -3.91 4.22
CA GLY A 228 26.04 -4.79 3.07
C GLY A 228 26.98 -5.99 3.06
N GLY A 229 28.26 -5.76 3.37
CA GLY A 229 29.30 -6.77 3.20
C GLY A 229 29.25 -7.37 1.79
N GLU A 230 29.30 -8.70 1.71
CA GLU A 230 29.22 -9.43 0.44
C GLU A 230 27.82 -9.42 -0.21
N ASN A 231 26.77 -9.10 0.56
CA ASN A 231 25.39 -9.09 0.06
C ASN A 231 25.05 -7.82 -0.73
N TYR A 232 25.81 -6.73 -0.54
CA TYR A 232 25.63 -5.48 -1.29
C TYR A 232 26.56 -5.43 -2.50
N THR A 233 26.01 -5.70 -3.67
CA THR A 233 26.77 -5.90 -4.91
C THR A 233 26.60 -4.76 -5.92
N ASN A 234 25.87 -3.70 -5.55
CA ASN A 234 25.53 -2.59 -6.45
C ASN A 234 26.02 -1.21 -5.95
N PRO A 235 27.32 -1.02 -5.66
CA PRO A 235 27.83 0.30 -5.30
C PRO A 235 27.71 1.34 -6.42
N GLU A 236 27.73 0.90 -7.69
CA GLU A 236 27.58 1.77 -8.86
C GLU A 236 26.15 2.33 -9.01
N GLY A 237 25.15 1.67 -8.42
CA GLY A 237 23.77 2.16 -8.35
C GLY A 237 23.54 3.23 -7.27
N TYR A 238 24.54 3.52 -6.43
CA TYR A 238 24.41 4.56 -5.42
C TYR A 238 24.42 5.95 -6.04
N ILE A 239 23.43 6.76 -5.68
CA ILE A 239 23.31 8.16 -6.08
C ILE A 239 23.48 9.03 -4.84
N HIS A 240 24.42 9.98 -4.90
CA HIS A 240 24.64 10.94 -3.83
C HIS A 240 23.56 12.03 -3.84
N ALA A 241 22.39 11.69 -3.29
CA ALA A 241 21.22 12.56 -3.19
C ALA A 241 20.47 12.36 -1.86
N GLN A 242 19.60 13.31 -1.52
CA GLN A 242 18.80 13.28 -0.29
C GLN A 242 17.85 12.07 -0.26
N ALA A 243 17.08 11.90 -1.34
CA ALA A 243 16.22 10.75 -1.59
C ALA A 243 16.37 10.32 -3.06
N VAL A 244 16.12 9.04 -3.33
CA VAL A 244 16.17 8.44 -4.67
C VAL A 244 14.98 7.50 -4.81
N SER A 245 14.22 7.66 -5.90
CA SER A 245 13.15 6.76 -6.31
C SER A 245 13.58 6.00 -7.57
N ASP A 246 13.44 4.67 -7.56
CA ASP A 246 13.64 3.81 -8.73
C ASP A 246 12.68 2.63 -8.70
N GLY A 247 11.82 2.53 -9.72
CA GLY A 247 10.72 1.59 -9.76
C GLY A 247 9.75 1.80 -8.57
N CYS A 248 9.51 0.75 -7.80
CA CYS A 248 8.67 0.80 -6.60
C CYS A 248 9.46 1.06 -5.31
N ILE A 249 10.77 1.34 -5.39
CA ILE A 249 11.63 1.51 -4.21
C ILE A 249 12.05 2.98 -4.07
N VAL A 250 11.82 3.54 -2.88
CA VAL A 250 12.32 4.86 -2.48
C VAL A 250 13.31 4.69 -1.34
N THR A 251 14.49 5.28 -1.47
CA THR A 251 15.50 5.31 -0.41
C THR A 251 15.89 6.74 -0.05
N ALA A 252 16.25 6.99 1.21
CA ALA A 252 16.68 8.30 1.68
C ALA A 252 17.70 8.22 2.83
N ASN A 253 18.48 9.28 3.02
CA ASN A 253 19.27 9.44 4.25
C ASN A 253 18.42 10.03 5.40
N GLY A 254 18.86 9.87 6.64
CA GLY A 254 18.07 10.27 7.83
C GLY A 254 17.83 11.78 8.02
N SER A 255 18.49 12.63 7.23
CA SER A 255 18.22 14.08 7.21
C SER A 255 17.17 14.49 6.18
N ALA A 256 16.83 13.59 5.25
CA ALA A 256 16.02 13.85 4.07
C ALA A 256 14.55 13.45 4.24
N THR A 257 14.00 13.61 5.45
CA THR A 257 12.61 13.21 5.78
C THR A 257 11.57 13.86 4.84
N LEU A 258 11.81 15.11 4.44
CA LEU A 258 10.89 15.84 3.56
C LEU A 258 11.01 15.40 2.09
N GLU A 259 12.24 15.21 1.59
CA GLU A 259 12.48 14.68 0.25
C GLU A 259 11.97 13.22 0.13
N PHE A 260 12.18 12.41 1.16
CA PHE A 260 11.64 11.05 1.24
C PHE A 260 10.12 11.02 1.17
N ALA A 261 9.45 11.91 1.92
CA ALA A 261 8.00 12.05 1.87
C ALA A 261 7.54 12.46 0.47
N LYS A 262 8.21 13.42 -0.18
CA LYS A 262 7.88 13.87 -1.54
C LYS A 262 7.90 12.70 -2.54
N GLU A 263 9.00 11.95 -2.59
CA GLU A 263 9.15 10.83 -3.52
C GLU A 263 8.07 9.76 -3.32
N LEU A 264 7.75 9.41 -2.06
CA LEU A 264 6.69 8.46 -1.76
C LEU A 264 5.29 8.99 -2.11
N LEU A 265 5.01 10.27 -1.84
CA LEU A 265 3.73 10.89 -2.20
C LEU A 265 3.53 10.92 -3.72
N THR A 266 4.60 11.19 -4.48
CA THR A 266 4.58 11.17 -5.94
C THR A 266 4.34 9.75 -6.46
N LEU A 267 5.07 8.75 -5.95
CA LEU A 267 4.94 7.37 -6.38
C LEU A 267 3.57 6.75 -6.03
N LEU A 268 2.97 7.20 -4.93
CA LEU A 268 1.62 6.80 -4.52
C LEU A 268 0.51 7.62 -5.19
N GLU A 269 0.85 8.65 -5.97
CA GLU A 269 -0.09 9.59 -6.55
C GLU A 269 -1.09 10.10 -5.49
N ASN A 270 -0.60 10.43 -4.29
CA ASN A 270 -1.44 10.78 -3.15
C ASN A 270 -2.28 12.04 -3.40
N ASP A 271 -1.75 12.93 -4.25
CA ASP A 271 -2.40 14.14 -4.71
C ASP A 271 -1.84 14.48 -6.11
N THR A 272 -2.35 15.56 -6.72
CA THR A 272 -1.79 16.13 -7.96
C THR A 272 -0.31 16.49 -7.81
N PRO A 273 0.50 16.36 -8.87
CA PRO A 273 1.93 16.73 -8.83
C PRO A 273 2.16 18.16 -8.31
N GLU A 274 1.29 19.10 -8.68
CA GLU A 274 1.36 20.50 -8.27
C GLU A 274 1.13 20.65 -6.76
N ARG A 275 0.17 19.94 -6.18
CA ARG A 275 -0.10 19.98 -4.73
C ARG A 275 1.00 19.30 -3.92
N ILE A 276 1.57 18.20 -4.42
CA ILE A 276 2.74 17.55 -3.80
C ILE A 276 3.94 18.51 -3.82
N GLU A 277 4.19 19.17 -4.94
CA GLU A 277 5.27 20.16 -5.04
C GLU A 277 5.04 21.36 -4.11
N MET A 278 3.81 21.89 -4.06
CA MET A 278 3.46 22.98 -3.16
C MET A 278 3.68 22.61 -1.69
N TYR A 279 3.24 21.41 -1.27
CA TYR A 279 3.48 20.89 0.07
C TYR A 279 4.99 20.80 0.38
N TYR A 280 5.76 20.28 -0.57
CA TYR A 280 7.21 20.18 -0.44
C TYR A 280 7.86 21.56 -0.27
N GLN A 281 7.57 22.51 -1.17
CA GLN A 281 8.15 23.85 -1.13
C GLN A 281 7.75 24.60 0.14
N PHE A 282 6.49 24.48 0.58
CA PHE A 282 6.02 25.08 1.83
C PHE A 282 6.86 24.64 3.04
N ASN A 283 7.02 23.33 3.21
CA ASN A 283 7.77 22.79 4.33
C ASN A 283 9.29 23.02 4.19
N LYS A 284 9.80 23.12 2.95
CA LYS A 284 11.23 23.32 2.69
C LYS A 284 11.66 24.77 2.94
N GLN A 285 10.86 25.73 2.51
CA GLN A 285 11.19 27.16 2.55
C GLN A 285 10.64 27.86 3.79
N GLY A 286 9.54 27.36 4.36
CA GLY A 286 8.83 27.97 5.46
C GLY A 286 7.99 29.19 5.05
N PHE A 287 7.04 29.53 5.92
CA PHE A 287 6.02 30.56 5.66
C PHE A 287 6.62 31.92 5.32
N CYS A 288 7.57 32.42 6.11
CA CYS A 288 8.10 33.78 5.95
C CYS A 288 8.87 33.98 4.63
N ASN A 289 9.50 32.92 4.09
CA ASN A 289 10.22 33.03 2.82
C ASN A 289 9.25 33.03 1.63
N LEU A 290 8.18 32.22 1.70
CA LEU A 290 7.20 32.10 0.63
C LEU A 290 6.22 33.28 0.59
N PHE A 291 5.86 33.83 1.76
CA PHE A 291 4.90 34.91 1.90
C PHE A 291 5.58 36.11 2.55
N SER A 292 6.45 36.77 1.76
CA SER A 292 7.07 38.03 2.20
C SER A 292 6.01 39.12 2.30
N ILE A 293 6.03 39.87 3.40
CA ILE A 293 5.23 41.09 3.56
C ILE A 293 6.10 42.23 3.05
N GLU A 294 5.71 42.80 1.90
CA GLU A 294 6.29 44.06 1.40
C GLU A 294 5.85 45.27 2.25
#